data_AF-A0A414QJ54-F1
#
_entry.id   AF-A0A414QJ54-F1
#
_cell.length_a   1.000
_cell.length_b   1.000
_cell.length_c   1.000
_cell.angle_alpha   90.00
_cell.angle_beta   90.00
_cell.angle_gamma   90.00
#
_symmetry.space_group_name_H-M   'P 1'
#
loop_
_entity.id
_entity.type
_entity.pdbx_description
1 polymer ?
#
loop_
_entity_poly.entity_id
_entity_poly.type
_entity_poly.pdbx_seq_one_letter_code
_entity_poly.pdbx_strand_id
1 'polypeptide(L)'
;MDEARQGTADKLIRNVFRYMDKNARDIMTHRKNIVAIDEEESLEDALHFMLETNYSRFPIYRESIDEIIGFMHLREAMTCYLKNNYRNVPVKELRSYIRPVDFIPESKNIDRLFKEMQAKKNHIVIVMDEYGQTSGLVTLEDILEEIVGNIMDEHDVEEELIIVLSASSYIASGMLELEKLGDLLHVTFDTEEYGTLNGFMIDKLERIPNEGEECIVVYKNYRFTVLEVNDNTIQRVKIEKLPMA
;
A
#
# COMPACT_ATOMS: atom_id res chain seq x y z
N MET A 1 18.32 -24.80 -5.92
CA MET A 1 18.75 -23.39 -6.01
C MET A 1 18.35 -22.76 -7.35
N ASP A 2 18.45 -23.47 -8.48
CA ASP A 2 18.01 -22.92 -9.78
C ASP A 2 16.49 -22.82 -9.93
N GLU A 3 15.69 -23.78 -9.44
CA GLU A 3 14.22 -23.72 -9.57
C GLU A 3 13.58 -22.55 -8.79
N ALA A 4 14.11 -22.23 -7.60
CA ALA A 4 13.66 -21.08 -6.82
C ALA A 4 14.02 -19.74 -7.49
N ARG A 5 15.19 -19.66 -8.15
CA ARG A 5 15.59 -18.48 -8.95
C ARG A 5 14.74 -18.35 -10.22
N GLN A 6 14.39 -19.47 -10.85
CA GLN A 6 13.52 -19.51 -12.03
C GLN A 6 12.11 -18.98 -11.70
N GLY A 7 11.53 -19.42 -10.58
CA GLY A 7 10.20 -18.96 -10.14
C GLY A 7 10.12 -17.47 -9.82
N THR A 8 11.17 -16.89 -9.22
CA THR A 8 11.24 -15.44 -8.96
C THR A 8 11.39 -14.64 -10.25
N ALA A 9 12.22 -15.09 -11.20
CA ALA A 9 12.37 -14.43 -12.49
C ALA A 9 11.06 -14.44 -13.29
N ASP A 10 10.36 -15.57 -13.31
CA ASP A 10 9.07 -15.69 -14.00
C ASP A 10 7.99 -14.80 -13.35
N LYS A 11 8.02 -14.63 -12.02
CA LYS A 11 7.13 -13.73 -11.29
C LYS A 11 7.41 -12.26 -11.66
N LEU A 12 8.67 -11.84 -11.67
CA LEU A 12 9.06 -10.49 -12.07
C LEU A 12 8.66 -10.19 -13.53
N ILE A 13 8.87 -11.15 -14.44
CA ILE A 13 8.47 -10.99 -15.85
C ILE A 13 6.95 -10.80 -15.96
N ARG A 14 6.15 -11.62 -15.26
CA ARG A 14 4.68 -11.47 -15.25
C ARG A 14 4.24 -10.13 -14.67
N ASN A 15 4.87 -9.67 -13.59
CA ASN A 15 4.59 -8.38 -12.98
C ASN A 15 4.90 -7.23 -13.94
N VAL A 16 6.03 -7.26 -14.64
CA VAL A 16 6.39 -6.27 -15.68
C VAL A 16 5.34 -6.21 -16.78
N PHE A 17 4.77 -7.34 -17.21
CA PHE A 17 3.70 -7.34 -18.20
C PHE A 17 2.39 -6.72 -17.66
N ARG A 18 1.96 -7.05 -16.43
CA ARG A 18 0.76 -6.44 -15.81
C ARG A 18 0.96 -4.95 -15.53
N TYR A 19 2.17 -4.56 -15.15
CA TYR A 19 2.61 -3.19 -14.89
C TYR A 19 2.38 -2.26 -16.09
N MET A 20 2.63 -2.76 -17.32
CA MET A 20 2.51 -1.94 -18.53
C MET A 20 1.09 -1.46 -18.82
N ASP A 21 0.07 -2.19 -18.35
CA ASP A 21 -1.34 -1.90 -18.62
C ASP A 21 -2.00 -1.03 -17.53
N LYS A 22 -1.30 -0.76 -16.43
CA LYS A 22 -1.80 0.07 -15.33
C LYS A 22 -1.62 1.57 -15.59
N ASN A 23 -2.45 2.37 -14.92
CA ASN A 23 -2.41 3.83 -14.88
C ASN A 23 -2.17 4.32 -13.45
N ALA A 24 -1.85 5.61 -13.31
CA ALA A 24 -1.57 6.24 -12.01
C ALA A 24 -2.70 6.00 -10.99
N ARG A 25 -3.97 6.04 -11.41
CA ARG A 25 -5.12 5.76 -10.53
C ARG A 25 -5.09 4.37 -9.89
N ASP A 26 -4.44 3.39 -10.52
CA ASP A 26 -4.46 1.99 -10.08
C ASP A 26 -3.42 1.73 -8.98
N ILE A 27 -2.48 2.67 -8.75
CA ILE A 27 -1.35 2.51 -7.82
C ILE A 27 -1.16 3.70 -6.88
N MET A 28 -1.93 4.77 -7.05
CA MET A 28 -1.77 5.99 -6.27
C MET A 28 -2.14 5.77 -4.80
N THR A 29 -1.43 6.47 -3.93
CA THR A 29 -1.94 6.75 -2.59
C THR A 29 -3.14 7.68 -2.73
N HIS A 30 -4.34 7.16 -2.45
CA HIS A 30 -5.57 7.93 -2.55
C HIS A 30 -5.55 9.16 -1.64
N ARG A 31 -6.22 10.24 -2.08
CA ARG A 31 -6.37 11.53 -1.37
C ARG A 31 -6.56 11.41 0.13
N LYS A 32 -7.44 10.49 0.57
CA LYS A 32 -7.78 10.29 1.99
C LYS A 32 -6.61 9.81 2.84
N ASN A 33 -5.62 9.19 2.21
CA ASN A 33 -4.44 8.60 2.85
C ASN A 33 -3.19 9.46 2.61
N ILE A 34 -3.32 10.63 1.97
CA ILE A 34 -2.20 11.54 1.80
C ILE A 34 -1.86 12.17 3.16
N VAL A 35 -0.61 11.97 3.57
CA VAL A 35 -0.01 12.68 4.71
C VAL A 35 0.69 13.92 4.18
N ALA A 36 0.18 15.10 4.53
CA ALA A 36 0.66 16.40 4.05
C ALA A 36 0.72 17.42 5.19
N ILE A 37 1.45 18.51 4.94
CA ILE A 37 1.70 19.59 5.92
C ILE A 37 1.00 20.87 5.46
N ASP A 38 0.33 21.56 6.38
CA ASP A 38 -0.23 22.89 6.12
C ASP A 38 0.91 23.91 5.97
N GLU A 39 0.86 24.77 4.95
CA GLU A 39 1.88 25.78 4.70
C GLU A 39 2.03 26.80 5.86
N GLU A 40 1.00 26.96 6.70
CA GLU A 40 0.99 27.87 7.85
C GLU A 40 1.54 27.23 9.14
N GLU A 41 1.70 25.91 9.19
CA GLU A 41 2.29 25.23 10.36
C GLU A 41 3.73 25.69 10.60
N SER A 42 4.11 25.75 11.87
CA SER A 42 5.50 26.01 12.23
C SER A 42 6.38 24.83 11.83
N LEU A 43 7.64 25.09 11.48
CA LEU A 43 8.59 24.00 11.19
C LEU A 43 8.72 23.00 12.34
N GLU A 44 8.62 23.46 13.59
CA GLU A 44 8.70 22.60 14.78
C GLU A 44 7.53 21.61 14.82
N ASP A 45 6.30 22.10 14.66
CA ASP A 45 5.10 21.24 14.65
C ASP A 45 5.11 20.29 13.45
N ALA A 46 5.41 20.81 12.27
CA ALA A 46 5.52 20.01 11.04
C ALA A 46 6.57 18.91 11.18
N LEU A 47 7.74 19.22 11.76
CA LEU A 47 8.80 18.23 11.95
C LEU A 47 8.42 17.16 12.97
N HIS A 48 7.74 17.54 14.06
CA HIS A 48 7.21 16.57 15.03
C HIS A 48 6.25 15.61 14.34
N PHE A 49 5.29 16.13 13.59
CA PHE A 49 4.36 15.31 12.81
C PHE A 49 5.08 14.42 11.79
N MET A 50 6.06 14.94 11.06
CA MET A 50 6.83 14.15 10.08
C MET A 50 7.50 12.94 10.74
N LEU A 51 8.07 13.11 11.94
CA LEU A 51 8.80 12.07 12.68
C LEU A 51 7.89 10.99 13.28
N GLU A 52 6.59 11.24 13.38
CA GLU A 52 5.59 10.23 13.80
C GLU A 52 5.19 9.28 12.66
N THR A 53 5.65 9.56 11.43
CA THR A 53 5.31 8.78 10.24
C THR A 53 6.55 8.12 9.62
N ASN A 54 6.33 7.14 8.74
CA ASN A 54 7.40 6.43 8.04
C ASN A 54 7.77 7.09 6.68
N TYR A 55 7.30 8.31 6.41
CA TYR A 55 7.49 8.96 5.12
C TYR A 55 8.73 9.86 5.10
N SER A 56 9.35 9.96 3.92
CA SER A 56 10.51 10.83 3.71
C SER A 56 10.17 12.15 3.01
N ARG A 57 9.00 12.24 2.36
CA ARG A 57 8.58 13.38 1.52
C ARG A 57 7.12 13.69 1.82
N PHE A 58 6.84 14.96 2.09
CA PHE A 58 5.53 15.41 2.52
C PHE A 58 5.06 16.53 1.61
N PRO A 59 3.93 16.39 0.90
CA PRO A 59 3.30 17.48 0.20
C PRO A 59 3.02 18.64 1.17
N ILE A 60 3.22 19.86 0.71
CA ILE A 60 2.86 21.08 1.42
C ILE A 60 1.65 21.67 0.71
N TYR A 61 0.58 21.94 1.44
CA TYR A 61 -0.67 22.44 0.88
C TYR A 61 -1.06 23.80 1.44
N ARG A 62 -1.80 24.58 0.66
CA ARG A 62 -2.43 25.84 1.07
C ARG A 62 -3.94 25.62 1.17
N GLU A 63 -4.56 25.96 2.30
CA GLU A 63 -6.02 25.91 2.53
C GLU A 63 -6.67 24.51 2.43
N SER A 64 -6.39 23.75 1.37
CA SER A 64 -6.88 22.41 1.06
C SER A 64 -5.79 21.61 0.36
N ILE A 65 -5.87 20.28 0.45
CA ILE A 65 -5.03 19.33 -0.30
C ILE A 65 -5.17 19.47 -1.83
N ASP A 66 -6.17 20.22 -2.32
CA ASP A 66 -6.30 20.56 -3.74
C ASP A 66 -5.26 21.59 -4.20
N GLU A 67 -4.69 22.38 -3.28
CA GLU A 67 -3.65 23.36 -3.59
C GLU A 67 -2.29 22.93 -3.02
N ILE A 68 -1.69 21.90 -3.63
CA ILE A 68 -0.32 21.51 -3.30
C ILE A 68 0.67 22.53 -3.90
N ILE A 69 1.47 23.17 -3.04
CA ILE A 69 2.47 24.16 -3.47
C ILE A 69 3.86 23.54 -3.74
N GLY A 70 4.07 22.30 -3.30
CA GLY A 70 5.32 21.56 -3.45
C GLY A 70 5.40 20.44 -2.42
N PHE A 71 6.62 19.98 -2.15
CA PHE A 71 6.88 19.01 -1.07
C PHE A 71 8.15 19.37 -0.30
N MET A 72 8.23 18.94 0.96
CA MET A 72 9.44 19.03 1.77
C MET A 72 9.97 17.63 2.08
N HIS A 73 11.28 17.46 2.00
CA HIS A 73 11.94 16.23 2.42
C HIS A 73 12.27 16.29 3.93
N LEU A 74 12.10 15.20 4.67
CA LEU A 74 12.39 15.15 6.13
C LEU A 74 13.82 15.63 6.46
N ARG A 75 14.81 15.18 5.69
CA ARG A 75 16.20 15.66 5.77
C ARG A 75 16.34 17.20 5.63
N GLU A 76 15.54 17.82 4.76
CA GLU A 76 15.57 19.28 4.58
C GLU A 76 14.92 19.99 5.77
N ALA A 77 13.78 19.48 6.26
CA ALA A 77 13.15 19.96 7.49
C ALA A 77 14.10 19.90 8.69
N MET A 78 14.80 18.77 8.88
CA MET A 78 15.84 18.60 9.90
C MET A 78 17.00 19.60 9.72
N THR A 79 17.44 19.83 8.48
CA THR A 79 18.50 20.80 8.19
C THR A 79 18.06 22.22 8.54
N CYS A 80 16.80 22.58 8.31
CA CYS A 80 16.22 23.86 8.73
C CYS A 80 16.14 23.97 10.25
N TYR A 81 15.67 22.92 10.92
CA TYR A 81 15.45 22.90 12.36
C TYR A 81 16.74 23.16 13.15
N LEU A 82 17.85 22.58 12.68
CA LEU A 82 19.19 22.78 13.25
C LEU A 82 19.74 24.20 13.11
N LYS A 83 19.19 25.03 12.22
CA LYS A 83 19.62 26.44 12.06
C LYS A 83 19.04 27.38 13.13
N ASN A 84 18.22 26.87 14.06
CA ASN A 84 17.56 27.55 15.20
C ASN A 84 16.64 28.73 14.85
N ASN A 85 16.95 29.54 13.84
CA ASN A 85 16.16 30.69 13.40
C ASN A 85 14.88 30.30 12.63
N TYR A 86 14.71 29.03 12.27
CA TYR A 86 13.58 28.56 11.47
C TYR A 86 12.53 27.74 12.23
N ARG A 87 12.74 27.41 13.53
CA ARG A 87 11.85 26.49 14.26
C ARG A 87 10.39 26.96 14.30
N ASN A 88 10.19 28.23 14.63
CA ASN A 88 8.85 28.84 14.73
C ASN A 88 8.43 29.56 13.44
N VAL A 89 9.11 29.31 12.32
CA VAL A 89 8.80 29.93 11.04
C VAL A 89 7.77 29.06 10.32
N PRO A 90 6.70 29.65 9.75
CA PRO A 90 5.76 28.92 8.92
C PRO A 90 6.45 28.22 7.75
N VAL A 91 6.04 26.99 7.45
CA VAL A 91 6.67 26.15 6.41
C VAL A 91 6.74 26.89 5.06
N LYS A 92 5.71 27.64 4.67
CA LYS A 92 5.66 28.42 3.41
C LYS A 92 6.83 29.39 3.22
N GLU A 93 7.42 29.89 4.31
CA GLU A 93 8.54 30.83 4.27
C GLU A 93 9.88 30.12 4.00
N LEU A 94 9.93 28.79 4.14
CA LEU A 94 11.11 27.96 3.89
C LEU A 94 11.25 27.60 2.40
N ARG A 95 11.01 28.57 1.50
CA ARG A 95 10.89 28.35 0.04
C ARG A 95 12.07 27.63 -0.59
N SER A 96 13.29 27.81 -0.09
CA SER A 96 14.49 27.11 -0.60
C SER A 96 14.52 25.61 -0.28
N TYR A 97 13.63 25.16 0.60
CA TYR A 97 13.50 23.78 1.08
C TYR A 97 12.18 23.13 0.65
N ILE A 98 11.28 23.90 0.02
CA ILE A 98 10.09 23.37 -0.64
C ILE A 98 10.47 23.11 -2.09
N ARG A 99 10.43 21.85 -2.49
CA ARG A 99 10.70 21.43 -3.86
C ARG A 99 9.40 21.43 -4.68
N PRO A 100 9.46 21.81 -5.97
CA PRO A 100 8.29 21.75 -6.83
C PRO A 100 7.84 20.31 -7.02
N VAL A 101 6.54 20.12 -7.25
CA VAL A 101 5.94 18.83 -7.59
C VAL A 101 5.34 18.90 -9.00
N ASP A 102 5.39 17.79 -9.73
CA ASP A 102 4.71 17.66 -11.01
C ASP A 102 3.27 17.15 -10.79
N PHE A 103 2.34 17.60 -11.63
CA PHE A 103 0.94 17.17 -11.63
C PHE A 103 0.66 16.31 -12.86
N ILE A 104 -0.07 15.21 -12.66
CA ILE A 104 -0.43 14.27 -13.72
C ILE A 104 -1.91 13.88 -13.63
N PRO A 105 -2.55 13.48 -14.75
CA PRO A 105 -3.91 12.95 -14.71
C PRO A 105 -3.93 11.49 -14.19
N GLU A 106 -5.06 11.08 -13.62
CA GLU A 106 -5.34 9.70 -13.21
C GLU A 106 -5.07 8.65 -14.29
N SER A 107 -5.34 9.01 -15.56
CA SER A 107 -5.19 8.14 -16.72
C SER A 107 -3.75 8.05 -17.24
N LYS A 108 -2.76 8.64 -16.55
CA LYS A 108 -1.35 8.56 -16.98
C LYS A 108 -0.86 7.12 -16.84
N ASN A 109 -0.45 6.53 -17.97
CA ASN A 109 0.16 5.20 -17.99
C ASN A 109 1.47 5.15 -17.17
N ILE A 110 1.64 4.10 -16.36
CA ILE A 110 2.73 4.01 -15.39
C ILE A 110 4.10 3.84 -16.06
N ASP A 111 4.23 3.09 -17.18
CA ASP A 111 5.50 2.97 -17.91
C ASP A 111 6.02 4.33 -18.38
N ARG A 112 5.12 5.17 -18.88
CA ARG A 112 5.46 6.54 -19.27
C ARG A 112 5.82 7.39 -18.05
N LEU A 113 5.04 7.29 -16.98
CA LEU A 113 5.29 8.02 -15.75
C LEU A 113 6.66 7.67 -15.16
N PHE A 114 7.00 6.39 -15.08
CA PHE A 114 8.29 5.89 -14.59
C PHE A 114 9.47 6.49 -15.36
N LYS A 115 9.42 6.47 -16.70
CA LYS A 115 10.47 7.04 -17.56
C LYS A 115 10.61 8.54 -17.35
N GLU A 116 9.51 9.26 -17.19
CA GLU A 116 9.51 10.70 -16.93
C GLU A 116 10.09 11.03 -15.54
N MET A 117 9.66 10.29 -14.51
CA MET A 117 10.15 10.44 -13.14
C MET A 117 11.66 10.14 -13.05
N GLN A 118 12.14 9.07 -13.70
CA GLN A 118 13.57 8.76 -13.79
C GLN A 118 14.36 9.87 -14.49
N ALA A 119 13.88 10.34 -15.65
CA ALA A 119 14.57 11.37 -16.43
C ALA A 119 14.69 12.70 -15.66
N LYS A 120 13.62 13.08 -14.94
CA LYS A 120 13.59 14.30 -14.11
C LYS A 120 14.24 14.12 -12.73
N LYS A 121 14.58 12.90 -12.33
CA LYS A 121 14.93 12.54 -10.94
C LYS A 121 13.85 12.99 -9.96
N ASN A 122 12.60 12.87 -10.38
CA ASN A 122 11.43 13.18 -9.57
C ASN A 122 10.96 11.91 -8.87
N HIS A 123 10.76 11.98 -7.56
CA HIS A 123 10.26 10.89 -6.73
C HIS A 123 8.80 11.09 -6.31
N ILE A 124 8.30 12.30 -6.53
CA ILE A 124 7.05 12.93 -6.15
C ILE A 124 6.07 13.32 -7.27
N VAL A 125 4.91 12.72 -7.48
CA VAL A 125 3.89 13.36 -8.35
C VAL A 125 2.51 13.43 -7.69
N ILE A 126 1.78 14.51 -7.95
CA ILE A 126 0.38 14.65 -7.53
C ILE A 126 -0.53 14.21 -8.68
N VAL A 127 -1.51 13.40 -8.36
CA VAL A 127 -2.51 12.89 -9.31
C VAL A 127 -3.77 13.75 -9.19
N MET A 128 -4.24 14.24 -10.33
CA MET A 128 -5.40 15.13 -10.44
C MET A 128 -6.56 14.44 -11.15
N ASP A 129 -7.78 14.74 -10.72
CA ASP A 129 -9.01 14.38 -11.44
C ASP A 129 -9.30 15.36 -12.59
N GLU A 130 -10.41 15.14 -13.30
CA GLU A 130 -10.84 16.00 -14.41
C GLU A 130 -11.35 17.38 -13.96
N TYR A 131 -11.64 17.56 -12.68
CA TYR A 131 -12.13 18.80 -12.09
C TYR A 131 -10.99 19.66 -11.51
N GLY A 132 -9.75 19.18 -11.57
CA GLY A 132 -8.59 19.85 -11.02
C GLY A 132 -8.49 19.71 -9.49
N GLN A 133 -9.06 18.65 -8.93
CA GLN A 133 -8.89 18.28 -7.53
C GLN A 133 -7.79 17.22 -7.39
N THR A 134 -7.18 17.17 -6.22
CA THR A 134 -6.18 16.13 -5.91
C THR A 134 -6.91 14.80 -5.68
N SER A 135 -6.62 13.81 -6.52
CA SER A 135 -7.10 12.42 -6.40
C SER A 135 -6.17 11.56 -5.54
N GLY A 136 -4.88 11.87 -5.56
CA GLY A 136 -3.85 11.05 -4.93
C GLY A 136 -2.44 11.57 -5.17
N LEU A 137 -1.46 10.78 -4.79
CA LEU A 137 -0.06 10.95 -5.17
C LEU A 137 0.54 9.62 -5.59
N VAL A 138 1.58 9.66 -6.41
CA VAL A 138 2.37 8.49 -6.80
C VAL A 138 3.84 8.78 -6.52
N THR A 139 4.51 7.81 -5.93
CA THR A 139 5.95 7.83 -5.70
C THR A 139 6.69 6.93 -6.69
N LEU A 140 7.99 7.13 -6.84
CA LEU A 140 8.81 6.23 -7.66
C LEU A 140 8.86 4.84 -7.01
N GLU A 141 8.79 4.80 -5.69
CA GLU A 141 8.78 3.61 -4.86
C GLU A 141 7.51 2.78 -5.11
N ASP A 142 6.32 3.39 -5.18
CA ASP A 142 5.05 2.71 -5.54
C ASP A 142 5.15 2.02 -6.90
N ILE A 143 5.78 2.69 -7.87
CA ILE A 143 6.00 2.17 -9.22
C ILE A 143 6.96 0.95 -9.20
N LEU A 144 8.00 1.01 -8.38
CA LEU A 144 8.96 -0.09 -8.25
C LEU A 144 8.34 -1.29 -7.53
N GLU A 145 7.50 -1.06 -6.53
CA GLU A 145 6.75 -2.11 -5.82
C GLU A 145 5.85 -2.90 -6.78
N GLU A 146 5.25 -2.24 -7.76
CA GLU A 146 4.43 -2.90 -8.78
C GLU A 146 5.24 -3.83 -9.70
N ILE A 147 6.49 -3.48 -9.97
CA ILE A 147 7.39 -4.28 -10.80
C ILE A 147 7.99 -5.44 -10.00
N VAL A 148 8.49 -5.14 -8.82
CA VAL A 148 9.30 -6.09 -8.03
C VAL A 148 8.44 -6.91 -7.06
N GLY A 149 7.27 -6.42 -6.68
CA GLY A 149 6.55 -6.81 -5.47
C GLY A 149 7.24 -6.26 -4.23
N ASN A 150 6.70 -6.54 -3.05
CA ASN A 150 7.33 -6.18 -1.78
C ASN A 150 8.78 -6.71 -1.75
N ILE A 151 9.75 -5.81 -1.86
CA ILE A 151 11.17 -6.13 -1.70
C ILE A 151 11.41 -6.18 -0.20
N MET A 152 11.60 -7.40 0.31
CA MET A 152 11.86 -7.65 1.72
C MET A 152 13.16 -6.97 2.14
N ASP A 153 13.09 -6.07 3.13
CA ASP A 153 14.27 -5.54 3.81
C ASP A 153 14.80 -6.55 4.83
N GLU A 154 16.08 -6.45 5.19
CA GLU A 154 16.75 -7.27 6.20
C GLU A 154 16.13 -7.13 7.61
N HIS A 155 15.30 -6.10 7.78
CA HIS A 155 14.59 -5.72 9.01
C HIS A 155 13.09 -6.02 8.98
N ASP A 156 12.55 -6.55 7.87
CA ASP A 156 11.13 -6.90 7.81
C ASP A 156 10.87 -8.18 8.62
N VAL A 157 10.21 -8.01 9.76
CA VAL A 157 9.66 -9.13 10.53
C VAL A 157 8.42 -9.60 9.79
N GLU A 158 8.44 -10.83 9.28
CA GLU A 158 7.31 -11.47 8.61
C GLU A 158 5.98 -11.21 9.35
N GLU A 159 5.03 -10.57 8.67
CA GLU A 159 3.66 -11.05 8.79
C GLU A 159 3.56 -12.27 7.87
N GLU A 160 3.82 -13.46 8.41
CA GLU A 160 3.58 -14.71 7.70
C GLU A 160 2.11 -14.71 7.24
N LEU A 161 1.87 -14.46 5.95
CA LEU A 161 0.53 -14.52 5.36
C LEU A 161 -0.10 -15.90 5.50
N ILE A 162 0.72 -16.93 5.78
CA ILE A 162 0.26 -18.25 6.15
C ILE A 162 1.24 -18.96 7.10
N ILE A 163 0.71 -19.43 8.22
CA ILE A 163 1.39 -20.24 9.23
C ILE A 163 0.88 -21.68 9.11
N VAL A 164 1.78 -22.63 8.86
CA VAL A 164 1.43 -24.06 8.80
C VAL A 164 1.46 -24.64 10.21
N LEU A 165 0.30 -24.97 10.78
CA LEU A 165 0.21 -25.61 12.09
C LEU A 165 0.41 -27.13 11.99
N SER A 166 -0.08 -27.74 10.91
CA SER A 166 0.08 -29.16 10.60
C SER A 166 -0.19 -29.43 9.12
N ALA A 167 -0.04 -30.68 8.67
CA ALA A 167 -0.38 -31.10 7.30
C ALA A 167 -1.85 -30.88 6.91
N SER A 168 -2.74 -30.57 7.87
CA SER A 168 -4.16 -30.36 7.67
C SER A 168 -4.70 -29.12 8.37
N SER A 169 -3.83 -28.26 8.91
CA SER A 169 -4.22 -27.08 9.67
C SER A 169 -3.29 -25.90 9.39
N TYR A 170 -3.89 -24.75 9.12
CA TYR A 170 -3.20 -23.51 8.75
C TYR A 170 -3.83 -22.33 9.48
N ILE A 171 -3.06 -21.26 9.68
CA ILE A 171 -3.58 -19.92 9.97
C ILE A 171 -3.18 -19.04 8.79
N ALA A 172 -4.12 -18.37 8.16
CA ALA A 172 -3.85 -17.50 7.02
C ALA A 172 -4.29 -16.07 7.31
N SER A 173 -3.57 -15.11 6.75
CA SER A 173 -4.00 -13.71 6.68
C SER A 173 -5.25 -13.60 5.80
N GLY A 174 -6.21 -12.76 6.18
CA GLY A 174 -7.34 -12.45 5.32
C GLY A 174 -6.94 -11.73 4.03
N MET A 175 -5.76 -11.12 3.98
CA MET A 175 -5.22 -10.53 2.75
C MET A 175 -4.54 -11.57 1.85
N LEU A 176 -4.44 -12.84 2.26
CA LEU A 176 -3.91 -13.89 1.40
C LEU A 176 -4.76 -14.02 0.12
N GLU A 177 -4.12 -13.92 -1.03
CA GLU A 177 -4.76 -14.15 -2.33
C GLU A 177 -5.33 -15.57 -2.42
N LEU A 178 -6.57 -15.69 -2.89
CA LEU A 178 -7.25 -16.99 -2.99
C LEU A 178 -6.62 -17.93 -4.00
N GLU A 179 -5.98 -17.41 -5.05
CA GLU A 179 -5.24 -18.22 -6.01
C GLU A 179 -4.10 -18.98 -5.31
N LYS A 180 -3.29 -18.27 -4.50
CA LYS A 180 -2.20 -18.86 -3.69
C LYS A 180 -2.73 -19.84 -2.66
N LEU A 181 -3.83 -19.50 -1.99
CA LEU A 181 -4.47 -20.40 -1.03
C LEU A 181 -5.01 -21.65 -1.73
N GLY A 182 -5.57 -21.51 -2.93
CA GLY A 182 -6.08 -22.59 -3.76
C GLY A 182 -4.99 -23.57 -4.16
N ASP A 183 -3.83 -23.07 -4.58
CA ASP A 183 -2.66 -23.89 -4.90
C ASP A 183 -2.20 -24.72 -3.69
N LEU A 184 -2.15 -24.11 -2.51
CA LEU A 184 -1.74 -24.78 -1.27
C LEU A 184 -2.72 -25.87 -0.82
N LEU A 185 -4.02 -25.56 -0.87
CA LEU A 185 -5.07 -26.48 -0.44
C LEU A 185 -5.46 -27.50 -1.52
N HIS A 186 -4.96 -27.32 -2.75
CA HIS A 186 -5.41 -28.00 -3.95
C HIS A 186 -6.93 -27.86 -4.16
N VAL A 187 -7.44 -26.65 -4.02
CA VAL A 187 -8.85 -26.27 -4.13
C VAL A 187 -9.01 -25.14 -5.14
N THR A 188 -9.99 -25.26 -6.04
CA THR A 188 -10.39 -24.16 -6.91
C THR A 188 -11.43 -23.30 -6.19
N PHE A 189 -11.06 -22.03 -5.95
CA PHE A 189 -11.97 -20.99 -5.51
C PHE A 189 -12.62 -20.31 -6.73
N ASP A 190 -13.85 -19.83 -6.55
CA ASP A 190 -14.49 -18.99 -7.56
C ASP A 190 -14.01 -17.55 -7.35
N THR A 191 -13.04 -17.12 -8.16
CA THR A 191 -12.31 -15.86 -7.95
C THR A 191 -12.85 -14.70 -8.81
N GLU A 192 -13.95 -14.89 -9.54
CA GLU A 192 -14.49 -13.85 -10.42
C GLU A 192 -15.04 -12.64 -9.64
N GLU A 193 -15.45 -12.83 -8.38
CA GLU A 193 -16.07 -11.79 -7.55
C GLU A 193 -15.16 -11.25 -6.42
N TYR A 194 -14.15 -12.02 -6.00
CA TYR A 194 -13.27 -11.64 -4.89
C TYR A 194 -11.89 -12.30 -5.02
N GLY A 195 -10.83 -11.54 -4.70
CA GLY A 195 -9.43 -11.97 -4.87
C GLY A 195 -8.73 -12.46 -3.60
N THR A 196 -9.27 -12.16 -2.42
CA THR A 196 -8.61 -12.41 -1.11
C THR A 196 -9.46 -13.29 -0.19
N LEU A 197 -8.81 -13.93 0.78
CA LEU A 197 -9.48 -14.76 1.78
C LEU A 197 -10.54 -13.97 2.57
N ASN A 198 -10.28 -12.71 2.91
CA ASN A 198 -11.23 -11.80 3.53
C ASN A 198 -12.47 -11.60 2.65
N GLY A 199 -12.26 -11.29 1.36
CA GLY A 199 -13.36 -11.11 0.40
C GLY A 199 -14.23 -12.36 0.28
N PHE A 200 -13.60 -13.53 0.16
CA PHE A 200 -14.31 -14.83 0.15
C PHE A 200 -15.10 -15.09 1.43
N MET A 201 -14.52 -14.82 2.60
CA MET A 201 -15.18 -15.07 3.87
C MET A 201 -16.38 -14.13 4.06
N ILE A 202 -16.24 -12.84 3.75
CA ILE A 202 -17.34 -11.86 3.83
C ILE A 202 -18.46 -12.22 2.86
N ASP A 203 -18.13 -12.61 1.63
CA ASP A 203 -19.10 -13.08 0.64
C ASP A 203 -19.90 -14.27 1.19
N LYS A 204 -19.21 -15.30 1.69
CA LYS A 204 -19.86 -16.51 2.21
C LYS A 204 -20.65 -16.28 3.50
N LEU A 205 -20.30 -15.27 4.28
CA LEU A 205 -21.02 -14.88 5.49
C LEU A 205 -22.16 -13.89 5.21
N GLU A 206 -22.22 -13.30 4.00
CA GLU A 206 -23.12 -12.21 3.59
C GLU A 206 -23.07 -10.96 4.51
N ARG A 207 -21.99 -10.82 5.29
CA ARG A 207 -21.76 -9.72 6.23
C ARG A 207 -20.30 -9.70 6.71
N ILE A 208 -19.95 -8.61 7.37
CA ILE A 208 -18.69 -8.48 8.10
C ILE A 208 -18.90 -9.00 9.54
N PRO A 209 -18.07 -9.94 10.05
CA PRO A 209 -18.15 -10.38 11.43
C PRO A 209 -17.74 -9.27 12.41
N ASN A 210 -18.25 -9.31 13.63
CA ASN A 210 -17.76 -8.45 14.70
C ASN A 210 -16.48 -9.03 15.32
N GLU A 211 -15.70 -8.19 16.00
CA GLU A 211 -14.53 -8.64 16.76
C GLU A 211 -14.94 -9.64 17.85
N GLY A 212 -14.22 -10.77 17.94
CA GLY A 212 -14.50 -11.85 18.89
C GLY A 212 -15.70 -12.74 18.54
N GLU A 213 -16.36 -12.50 17.41
CA GLU A 213 -17.46 -13.35 16.94
C GLU A 213 -16.94 -14.66 16.33
N GLU A 214 -17.47 -15.80 16.78
CA GLU A 214 -17.18 -17.09 16.17
C GLU A 214 -17.93 -17.24 14.84
N CYS A 215 -17.21 -17.04 13.73
CA CYS A 215 -17.74 -17.28 12.39
C CYS A 215 -17.00 -18.43 11.71
N ILE A 216 -17.78 -19.34 11.12
CA ILE A 216 -17.28 -20.53 10.42
C ILE A 216 -17.89 -20.61 9.03
N VAL A 217 -17.05 -20.78 8.03
CA VAL A 217 -17.44 -21.10 6.65
C VAL A 217 -16.91 -22.49 6.31
N VAL A 218 -17.76 -23.36 5.78
CA VAL A 218 -17.34 -24.66 5.23
C VAL A 218 -17.38 -24.57 3.71
N TYR A 219 -16.25 -24.84 3.08
CA TYR A 219 -16.14 -24.83 1.63
C TYR A 219 -15.29 -26.01 1.16
N LYS A 220 -15.86 -26.81 0.26
CA LYS A 220 -15.30 -28.09 -0.16
C LYS A 220 -14.97 -28.96 1.07
N ASN A 221 -13.72 -29.40 1.21
CA ASN A 221 -13.26 -30.25 2.32
C ASN A 221 -12.53 -29.47 3.41
N TYR A 222 -12.75 -28.15 3.50
CA TYR A 222 -12.08 -27.28 4.45
C TYR A 222 -13.08 -26.47 5.28
N ARG A 223 -12.70 -26.26 6.54
CA ARG A 223 -13.38 -25.38 7.49
C ARG A 223 -12.52 -24.15 7.70
N PHE A 224 -13.10 -22.99 7.50
CA PHE A 224 -12.49 -21.68 7.69
C PHE A 224 -13.13 -21.05 8.93
N THR A 225 -12.35 -20.79 9.96
CA THR A 225 -12.80 -20.19 11.22
C THR A 225 -12.14 -18.83 11.37
N VAL A 226 -12.94 -17.77 11.53
CA VAL A 226 -12.41 -16.43 11.79
C VAL A 226 -11.75 -16.43 13.17
N LEU A 227 -10.49 -15.99 13.23
CA LEU A 227 -9.74 -15.85 14.48
C LEU A 227 -9.66 -14.40 14.94
N GLU A 228 -9.54 -13.47 13.99
CA GLU A 228 -9.36 -12.05 14.29
C GLU A 228 -10.00 -11.20 13.20
N VAL A 229 -10.70 -10.15 13.64
CA VAL A 229 -11.27 -9.11 12.80
C VAL A 229 -10.82 -7.78 13.37
N ASN A 230 -10.29 -6.91 12.51
CA ASN A 230 -9.94 -5.54 12.88
C ASN A 230 -10.32 -4.61 11.71
N ASP A 231 -10.82 -3.41 12.03
CA ASP A 231 -11.22 -2.39 11.04
C ASP A 231 -12.12 -2.95 9.92
N ASN A 232 -13.17 -3.67 10.29
CA ASN A 232 -14.11 -4.33 9.37
C ASN A 232 -13.46 -5.33 8.38
N THR A 233 -12.25 -5.79 8.70
CA THR A 233 -11.45 -6.69 7.87
C THR A 233 -11.12 -7.94 8.67
N ILE A 234 -11.39 -9.12 8.11
CA ILE A 234 -10.95 -10.38 8.71
C ILE A 234 -9.43 -10.44 8.55
N GLN A 235 -8.72 -10.41 9.68
CA GLN A 235 -7.24 -10.38 9.70
C GLN A 235 -6.66 -11.78 9.67
N ARG A 236 -7.21 -12.71 10.46
CA ARG A 236 -6.71 -14.09 10.55
C ARG A 236 -7.82 -15.12 10.49
N VAL A 237 -7.57 -16.18 9.73
CA VAL A 237 -8.48 -17.30 9.54
C VAL A 237 -7.75 -18.61 9.81
N LYS A 238 -8.31 -19.45 10.69
CA LYS A 238 -7.89 -20.84 10.86
C LYS A 238 -8.51 -21.69 9.77
N ILE A 239 -7.71 -22.51 9.10
CA ILE A 239 -8.15 -23.37 8.01
C ILE A 239 -7.85 -24.81 8.40
N GLU A 240 -8.87 -25.66 8.43
CA GLU A 240 -8.74 -27.06 8.83
C GLU A 240 -9.36 -27.98 7.79
N LYS A 241 -8.60 -28.98 7.33
CA LYS A 241 -9.13 -30.03 6.47
C LYS A 241 -10.11 -30.89 7.27
N LEU A 242 -11.32 -31.04 6.75
CA LEU A 242 -12.32 -31.92 7.34
C LEU A 242 -11.94 -33.38 7.09
N PRO A 243 -12.11 -34.27 8.10
CA PRO A 243 -11.91 -35.69 7.90
C PRO A 243 -12.89 -36.21 6.84
N MET A 244 -12.39 -37.04 5.92
CA MET A 244 -13.28 -37.76 4.99
C MET A 244 -14.15 -38.72 5.81
N ALA A 245 -15.47 -38.63 5.62
CA ALA A 245 -16.43 -39.60 6.15
C ALA A 245 -16.28 -40.95 5.45
#